data_AF-A0AAW0Y7M2-F1
#
_entry.id   AF-A0AAW0Y7M2-F1
#
_cell.length_a   1.000
_cell.length_b   1.000
_cell.length_c   1.000
_cell.angle_alpha   90.00
_cell.angle_beta   90.00
_cell.angle_gamma   90.00
#
_symmetry.space_group_name_H-M   'P 1'
#
loop_
_entity.id
_entity.type
_entity.pdbx_description
1 polymer ?
#
loop_
_entity_poly.entity_id
_entity_poly.type
_entity_poly.pdbx_seq_one_letter_code
_entity_poly.pdbx_strand_id
1 'polypeptide(L)'
;VDIFNEKELAKEFHNAFQSGFASSSLKQVAHELNFENLLLGDSQWETREGGSITLLCLTCQAGVSELLHMVNNGTSPDIIVDGIVALCVDLGIANHVMCDSLIKEVEPQLLWILENRELTANDVCGMVLVGFGCHTNNPDRVWDVALPDVPKPPVIDPVLPEDGSPVMKVLHLADTHFDPYYLPGSNAECDEKFFCCRAESGVVEQPEDAAGKWGDYRNCDAPEWLLQALYQHVNATYQDLDFIIWTGDLIPHIVWNTSREGNLEVIRSSVKMVHDYFPDVPVFPAIGNHESHPVNA
;
A
#
# COMPACT_ATOMS: atom_id res chain seq x y z
N VAL A 1 0.69 -2.15 28.74
CA VAL A 1 1.76 -2.06 27.72
C VAL A 1 3.13 -2.53 28.25
N ASP A 2 3.29 -2.82 29.56
CA ASP A 2 4.53 -3.41 30.12
C ASP A 2 4.66 -4.96 29.98
N ILE A 3 3.96 -5.61 29.06
CA ILE A 3 3.80 -7.08 29.10
C ILE A 3 4.79 -7.83 28.20
N PHE A 4 5.36 -7.20 27.17
CA PHE A 4 6.25 -7.88 26.24
C PHE A 4 7.60 -7.20 26.14
N ASN A 5 8.65 -7.93 26.50
CA ASN A 5 10.01 -7.56 26.10
C ASN A 5 10.37 -8.23 24.77
N GLU A 6 11.30 -7.64 24.03
CA GLU A 6 11.75 -8.10 22.71
C GLU A 6 12.12 -9.60 22.67
N LYS A 7 12.72 -10.13 23.74
CA LYS A 7 13.15 -11.54 23.82
C LYS A 7 11.97 -12.51 23.91
N GLU A 8 10.90 -12.11 24.59
CA GLU A 8 9.68 -12.92 24.66
C GLU A 8 9.02 -12.97 23.29
N LEU A 9 8.85 -11.83 22.62
CA LEU A 9 8.29 -11.79 21.26
C LEU A 9 9.13 -12.62 20.27
N ALA A 10 10.46 -12.52 20.32
CA ALA A 10 11.33 -13.32 19.46
C ALA A 10 11.13 -14.83 19.68
N LYS A 11 10.98 -15.26 20.93
CA LYS A 11 10.69 -16.67 21.25
C LYS A 11 9.31 -17.10 20.76
N GLU A 12 8.30 -16.23 20.88
CA GLU A 12 6.97 -16.49 20.35
C GLU A 12 7.00 -16.68 18.83
N PHE A 13 7.66 -15.78 18.09
CA PHE A 13 7.83 -15.91 16.64
C PHE A 13 8.60 -17.18 16.26
N HIS A 14 9.70 -17.50 16.94
CA HIS A 14 10.45 -18.74 16.69
C HIS A 14 9.57 -20.00 16.78
N ASN A 15 8.76 -20.11 17.83
CA ASN A 15 7.84 -21.24 17.99
C ASN A 15 6.74 -21.22 16.93
N ALA A 16 6.26 -20.02 16.58
CA ALA A 16 5.17 -19.84 15.63
C ALA A 16 5.60 -20.23 14.21
N PHE A 17 6.79 -19.82 13.75
CA PHE A 17 7.36 -20.22 12.46
C PHE A 17 7.61 -21.74 12.36
N GLN A 18 7.94 -22.41 13.47
CA GLN A 18 8.14 -23.87 13.49
C GLN A 18 6.84 -24.67 13.52
N SER A 19 5.83 -24.17 14.23
CA SER A 19 4.57 -24.88 14.43
C SER A 19 3.50 -24.52 13.41
N GLY A 20 3.61 -23.37 12.75
CA GLY A 20 2.56 -22.77 11.92
C GLY A 20 1.45 -22.10 12.73
N PHE A 21 1.56 -22.02 14.07
CA PHE A 21 0.53 -21.47 14.95
C PHE A 21 1.09 -20.40 15.88
N ALA A 22 0.48 -19.22 15.86
CA ALA A 22 0.73 -18.16 16.82
C ALA A 22 0.20 -18.54 18.21
N SER A 23 0.95 -18.20 19.25
CA SER A 23 0.48 -18.36 20.62
C SER A 23 -0.67 -17.40 20.93
N SER A 24 -1.39 -17.67 22.03
CA SER A 24 -2.40 -16.76 22.56
C SER A 24 -1.85 -15.35 22.81
N SER A 25 -0.59 -15.26 23.24
CA SER A 25 0.10 -13.99 23.48
C SER A 25 0.33 -13.23 22.18
N LEU A 26 0.82 -13.90 21.13
CA LEU A 26 1.06 -13.27 19.83
C LEU A 26 -0.25 -12.86 19.15
N LYS A 27 -1.33 -13.66 19.29
CA LYS A 27 -2.68 -13.28 18.84
C LYS A 27 -3.23 -12.06 19.58
N GLN A 28 -2.97 -11.94 20.88
CA GLN A 28 -3.34 -10.74 21.64
C GLN A 28 -2.58 -9.51 21.12
N VAL A 29 -1.28 -9.63 20.85
CA VAL A 29 -0.50 -8.52 20.26
C VAL A 29 -1.04 -8.12 18.89
N ALA A 30 -1.34 -9.08 18.01
CA ALA A 30 -1.94 -8.80 16.71
C ALA A 30 -3.29 -8.08 16.83
N HIS A 31 -4.11 -8.45 17.81
CA HIS A 31 -5.38 -7.79 18.10
C HIS A 31 -5.19 -6.37 18.67
N GLU A 32 -4.28 -6.17 19.63
CA GLU A 32 -3.96 -4.85 20.19
C GLU A 32 -3.39 -3.90 19.13
N LEU A 33 -2.53 -4.43 18.26
CA LEU A 33 -2.01 -3.68 17.13
C LEU A 33 -3.10 -3.47 16.08
N ASN A 34 -4.11 -4.34 15.95
CA ASN A 34 -5.10 -4.27 14.87
C ASN A 34 -4.42 -4.44 13.50
N PHE A 35 -3.71 -5.55 13.33
CA PHE A 35 -2.97 -5.86 12.10
C PHE A 35 -3.83 -5.87 10.84
N GLU A 36 -5.12 -6.22 10.94
CA GLU A 36 -6.07 -6.13 9.81
C GLU A 36 -6.10 -4.71 9.23
N ASN A 37 -6.22 -3.68 10.08
CA ASN A 37 -6.30 -2.28 9.64
C ASN A 37 -4.94 -1.64 9.38
N LEU A 38 -3.87 -2.17 9.97
CA LEU A 38 -2.50 -1.71 9.69
C LEU A 38 -2.16 -1.84 8.20
N LEU A 39 -2.59 -2.94 7.58
CA LEU A 39 -2.35 -3.21 6.15
C LEU A 39 -3.27 -2.43 5.21
N LEU A 40 -4.41 -1.95 5.71
CA LEU A 40 -5.34 -1.09 4.96
C LEU A 40 -4.88 0.38 4.90
N GLY A 41 -3.74 0.72 5.51
CA GLY A 41 -3.25 2.10 5.54
C GLY A 41 -4.19 3.06 6.27
N ASP A 42 -5.02 2.56 7.19
CA ASP A 42 -6.04 3.36 7.86
C ASP A 42 -5.39 4.52 8.65
N SER A 43 -5.77 5.75 8.28
CA SER A 43 -5.38 7.02 8.91
C SER A 43 -5.57 7.06 10.43
N GLN A 44 -6.35 6.15 11.01
CA GLN A 44 -6.50 6.05 12.47
C GLN A 44 -5.19 5.79 13.22
N TRP A 45 -4.14 5.29 12.55
CA TRP A 45 -2.83 5.10 13.19
C TRP A 45 -2.16 6.40 13.63
N GLU A 46 -2.48 7.53 12.99
CA GLU A 46 -1.96 8.86 13.34
C GLU A 46 -2.38 9.31 14.75
N THR A 47 -3.42 8.68 15.32
CA THR A 47 -3.99 9.05 16.64
C THR A 47 -3.50 8.17 17.80
N ARG A 48 -2.68 7.14 17.55
CA ARG A 48 -2.22 6.20 18.59
C ARG A 48 -1.10 6.77 19.46
N GLU A 49 -1.13 6.45 20.76
CA GLU A 49 -0.12 6.87 21.74
C GLU A 49 1.22 6.12 21.55
N GLY A 50 2.32 6.70 22.06
CA GLY A 50 3.68 6.16 21.89
C GLY A 50 3.90 4.71 22.39
N GLY A 51 3.04 4.22 23.29
CA GLY A 51 3.06 2.81 23.73
C GLY A 51 2.71 1.82 22.62
N SER A 52 1.75 2.15 21.74
CA SER A 52 1.37 1.29 20.62
C SER A 52 2.42 1.28 19.52
N ILE A 53 3.10 2.40 19.29
CA ILE A 53 4.23 2.50 18.34
C ILE A 53 5.39 1.61 18.79
N THR A 54 5.74 1.68 20.07
CA THR A 54 6.82 0.85 20.64
C THR A 54 6.52 -0.65 20.46
N LEU A 55 5.30 -1.08 20.79
CA LEU A 55 4.88 -2.47 20.62
C LEU A 55 4.91 -2.91 19.15
N LEU A 56 4.47 -2.05 18.22
CA LEU A 56 4.53 -2.31 16.79
C LEU A 56 5.97 -2.55 16.31
N CYS A 57 6.88 -1.63 16.64
CA CYS A 57 8.28 -1.74 16.21
C CYS A 57 8.96 -2.99 16.82
N LEU A 58 8.74 -3.29 18.10
CA LEU A 58 9.29 -4.48 18.75
C LEU A 58 8.73 -5.77 18.15
N THR A 59 7.44 -5.81 17.82
CA THR A 59 6.80 -6.97 17.19
C THR A 59 7.35 -7.22 15.79
N CYS A 60 7.48 -6.16 14.99
CA CYS A 60 8.14 -6.25 13.68
C CYS A 60 9.58 -6.76 13.82
N GLN A 61 10.36 -6.15 14.71
CA GLN A 61 11.78 -6.50 14.89
C GLN A 61 11.94 -7.97 15.32
N ALA A 62 11.08 -8.46 16.20
CA ALA A 62 11.09 -9.86 16.63
C ALA A 62 10.77 -10.82 15.46
N GLY A 63 9.73 -10.54 14.68
CA GLY A 63 9.35 -11.35 13.52
C GLY A 63 10.41 -11.37 12.42
N VAL A 64 10.95 -10.19 12.08
CA VAL A 64 12.03 -10.08 11.07
C VAL A 64 13.32 -10.71 11.57
N SER A 65 13.65 -10.60 12.87
CA SER A 65 14.84 -11.25 13.42
C SER A 65 14.79 -12.76 13.27
N GLU A 66 13.63 -13.38 13.51
CA GLU A 66 13.45 -14.81 13.29
C GLU A 66 13.55 -15.18 11.81
N LEU A 67 12.93 -14.40 10.92
CA LEU A 67 13.04 -14.59 9.48
C LEU A 67 14.51 -14.56 9.02
N LEU A 68 15.27 -13.55 9.43
CA LEU A 68 16.70 -13.44 9.14
C LEU A 68 17.49 -14.60 9.74
N HIS A 69 17.14 -15.06 10.94
CA HIS A 69 17.77 -16.23 11.57
C HIS A 69 17.52 -17.52 10.78
N MET A 70 16.31 -17.76 10.28
CA MET A 70 15.97 -18.91 9.43
C MET A 70 16.78 -18.89 8.12
N VAL A 71 16.84 -17.73 7.45
CA VAL A 71 17.64 -17.55 6.23
C VAL A 71 19.13 -17.83 6.49
N ASN A 72 19.70 -17.22 7.54
CA ASN A 72 21.11 -17.38 7.88
C ASN A 72 21.50 -18.81 8.27
N ASN A 73 20.55 -19.60 8.79
CA ASN A 73 20.75 -21.02 9.11
C ASN A 73 20.51 -21.96 7.91
N GLY A 74 20.20 -21.41 6.73
CA GLY A 74 19.98 -22.20 5.51
C GLY A 74 18.64 -22.91 5.46
N THR A 75 17.61 -22.41 6.15
CA THR A 75 16.24 -22.89 5.97
C THR A 75 15.80 -22.68 4.53
N SER A 76 15.14 -23.68 3.94
CA SER A 76 14.66 -23.60 2.55
C SER A 76 13.67 -22.45 2.36
N PRO A 77 13.71 -21.70 1.25
CA PRO A 77 12.72 -20.68 0.92
C PRO A 77 11.27 -21.15 1.05
N ASP A 78 10.95 -22.37 0.57
CA ASP A 78 9.61 -22.95 0.67
C ASP A 78 9.11 -23.03 2.12
N ILE A 79 9.99 -23.42 3.06
CA ILE A 79 9.64 -23.54 4.49
C ILE A 79 9.38 -22.15 5.09
N ILE A 80 10.16 -21.15 4.66
CA ILE A 80 9.99 -19.77 5.10
C ILE A 80 8.65 -19.23 4.59
N VAL A 81 8.36 -19.39 3.29
CA VAL A 81 7.12 -18.96 2.64
C VAL A 81 5.91 -19.62 3.28
N ASP A 82 5.91 -20.95 3.43
CA ASP A 82 4.83 -21.69 4.09
C ASP A 82 4.60 -21.22 5.52
N GLY A 83 5.67 -20.94 6.27
CA GLY A 83 5.59 -20.38 7.62
C GLY A 83 4.97 -18.98 7.66
N ILE A 84 5.33 -18.10 6.73
CA ILE A 84 4.75 -16.75 6.62
C ILE A 84 3.26 -16.85 6.28
N VAL A 85 2.86 -17.70 5.33
CA VAL A 85 1.46 -17.89 4.94
C VAL A 85 0.65 -18.45 6.12
N ALA A 86 1.16 -19.46 6.82
CA ALA A 86 0.50 -20.04 7.99
C ALA A 86 0.28 -19.00 9.10
N LEU A 87 1.30 -18.17 9.39
CA LEU A 87 1.18 -17.12 10.40
C LEU A 87 0.24 -15.99 9.97
N CYS A 88 0.24 -15.63 8.69
CA CYS A 88 -0.69 -14.64 8.14
C CYS A 88 -2.15 -15.05 8.39
N VAL A 89 -2.48 -16.32 8.12
CA VAL A 89 -3.81 -16.87 8.35
C VAL A 89 -4.13 -17.01 9.85
N ASP A 90 -3.20 -17.57 10.64
CA ASP A 90 -3.47 -17.86 12.05
C ASP A 90 -3.55 -16.60 12.95
N LEU A 91 -2.89 -15.51 12.52
CA LEU A 91 -3.02 -14.19 13.14
C LEU A 91 -4.27 -13.43 12.68
N GLY A 92 -5.04 -13.98 11.73
CA GLY A 92 -6.25 -13.35 11.20
C GLY A 92 -5.97 -12.14 10.30
N ILE A 93 -4.78 -12.06 9.70
CA ILE A 93 -4.41 -10.91 8.86
C ILE A 93 -5.23 -10.90 7.57
N ALA A 94 -5.29 -12.05 6.90
CA ALA A 94 -6.04 -12.25 5.66
C ALA A 94 -6.43 -13.73 5.53
N ASN A 95 -7.30 -14.02 4.56
CA ASN A 95 -7.63 -15.40 4.23
C ASN A 95 -6.43 -16.10 3.55
N HIS A 96 -6.48 -17.44 3.46
CA HIS A 96 -5.38 -18.21 2.88
C HIS A 96 -5.08 -17.83 1.44
N VAL A 97 -6.10 -17.56 0.62
CA VAL A 97 -5.91 -17.23 -0.80
C VAL A 97 -5.08 -15.96 -0.94
N MET A 98 -5.42 -14.92 -0.19
CA MET A 98 -4.71 -13.66 -0.22
C MET A 98 -3.30 -13.78 0.39
N CYS A 99 -3.14 -14.42 1.55
CA CYS A 99 -1.83 -14.62 2.17
C CYS A 99 -0.88 -15.39 1.21
N ASP A 100 -1.34 -16.49 0.63
CA ASP A 100 -0.56 -17.31 -0.30
C ASP A 100 -0.20 -16.53 -1.58
N SER A 101 -1.17 -15.85 -2.18
CA SER A 101 -0.96 -15.15 -3.45
C SER A 101 -0.03 -13.94 -3.27
N LEU A 102 -0.24 -13.13 -2.22
CA LEU A 102 0.61 -11.98 -1.92
C LEU A 102 2.05 -12.40 -1.67
N ILE A 103 2.28 -13.44 -0.85
CA ILE A 103 3.65 -13.90 -0.55
C ILE A 103 4.33 -14.43 -1.80
N LYS A 104 3.63 -15.17 -2.66
CA LYS A 104 4.19 -15.64 -3.94
C LYS A 104 4.53 -14.50 -4.90
N GLU A 105 3.74 -13.43 -4.91
CA GLU A 105 4.04 -12.26 -5.75
C GLU A 105 5.33 -11.55 -5.32
N VAL A 106 5.58 -11.44 -4.01
CA VAL A 106 6.75 -10.73 -3.48
C VAL A 106 7.97 -11.62 -3.24
N GLU A 107 7.80 -12.95 -3.26
CA GLU A 107 8.84 -13.93 -2.93
C GLU A 107 10.15 -13.70 -3.72
N PRO A 108 10.16 -13.52 -5.06
CA PRO A 108 11.41 -13.36 -5.80
C PRO A 108 12.23 -12.14 -5.35
N GLN A 109 11.55 -11.01 -5.10
CA GLN A 109 12.16 -9.78 -4.64
C GLN A 109 12.62 -9.91 -3.18
N LEU A 110 11.79 -10.51 -2.33
CA LEU A 110 12.09 -10.75 -0.92
C LEU A 110 13.34 -11.62 -0.77
N LEU A 111 13.41 -12.75 -1.46
CA LEU A 111 14.57 -13.65 -1.42
C LEU A 111 15.82 -12.96 -1.96
N TRP A 112 15.71 -12.22 -3.06
CA TRP A 112 16.84 -11.47 -3.59
C TRP A 112 17.37 -10.44 -2.58
N ILE A 113 16.48 -9.70 -1.91
CA ILE A 113 16.84 -8.73 -0.86
C ILE A 113 17.56 -9.43 0.30
N LEU A 114 17.02 -10.55 0.79
CA LEU A 114 17.59 -11.34 1.88
C LEU A 114 18.97 -11.91 1.55
N GLU A 115 19.20 -12.33 0.30
CA GLU A 115 20.47 -12.92 -0.14
C GLU A 115 21.54 -11.88 -0.51
N ASN A 116 21.15 -10.67 -0.92
CA ASN A 116 22.05 -9.68 -1.53
C ASN A 116 22.26 -8.42 -0.68
N ARG A 117 21.67 -8.34 0.52
CA ARG A 117 21.80 -7.17 1.41
C ARG A 117 22.10 -7.62 2.83
N GLU A 118 23.00 -6.89 3.49
CA GLU A 118 23.14 -6.96 4.93
C GLU A 118 21.97 -6.20 5.56
N LEU A 119 21.08 -6.93 6.23
CA LEU A 119 19.87 -6.41 6.84
C LEU A 119 19.85 -6.78 8.32
N THR A 120 19.51 -5.81 9.15
CA THR A 120 19.07 -6.06 10.52
C THR A 120 17.56 -5.93 10.60
N ALA A 121 16.94 -6.56 11.60
CA ALA A 121 15.52 -6.37 11.84
C ALA A 121 15.17 -4.90 12.13
N ASN A 122 16.08 -4.16 12.76
CA ASN A 122 15.92 -2.72 12.96
C ASN A 122 15.90 -1.94 11.63
N ASP A 123 16.71 -2.34 10.65
CA ASP A 123 16.73 -1.72 9.33
C ASP A 123 15.44 -1.96 8.57
N VAL A 124 15.00 -3.22 8.51
CA VAL A 124 13.77 -3.59 7.80
C VAL A 124 12.57 -2.89 8.42
N CYS A 125 12.40 -2.98 9.73
CA CYS A 125 11.25 -2.38 10.42
C CYS A 125 11.32 -0.84 10.44
N GLY A 126 12.52 -0.27 10.54
CA GLY A 126 12.74 1.17 10.45
C GLY A 126 12.45 1.75 9.07
N MET A 127 12.56 0.95 8.01
CA MET A 127 12.21 1.34 6.64
C MET A 127 10.73 1.11 6.35
N VAL A 128 10.23 -0.11 6.59
CA VAL A 128 8.85 -0.52 6.26
C VAL A 128 7.82 0.23 7.11
N LEU A 129 8.15 0.52 8.38
CA LEU A 129 7.23 1.16 9.32
C LEU A 129 7.69 2.58 9.69
N VAL A 130 8.45 3.24 8.81
CA VAL A 130 8.94 4.62 9.04
C VAL A 130 7.79 5.60 9.28
N GLY A 131 6.70 5.47 8.51
CA GLY A 131 5.49 6.29 8.65
C GLY A 131 4.77 6.10 9.99
N PHE A 132 5.01 4.97 10.66
CA PHE A 132 4.44 4.66 11.98
C PHE A 132 5.38 5.02 13.14
N GLY A 133 6.55 5.60 12.87
CA GLY A 133 7.51 6.02 13.89
C GLY A 133 8.56 4.98 14.27
N CYS A 134 8.72 3.90 13.50
CA CYS A 134 9.90 3.03 13.62
C CYS A 134 11.09 3.69 12.91
N HIS A 135 12.29 3.51 13.45
CA HIS A 135 13.49 4.14 12.91
C HIS A 135 14.65 3.15 12.81
N THR A 136 15.44 3.27 11.75
CA THR A 136 16.76 2.63 11.65
C THR A 136 17.83 3.54 12.24
N ASN A 137 18.86 2.94 12.83
CA ASN A 137 20.08 3.61 13.27
C ASN A 137 21.29 3.31 12.35
N ASN A 138 21.06 2.66 11.21
CA ASN A 138 22.10 2.29 10.27
C ASN A 138 22.53 3.51 9.44
N PRO A 139 23.80 3.95 9.55
CA PRO A 139 24.29 5.13 8.84
C PRO A 139 24.27 4.96 7.32
N ASP A 140 24.33 3.74 6.79
CA ASP A 140 24.23 3.51 5.34
C ASP A 140 22.82 3.76 4.79
N ARG A 141 21.82 3.89 5.68
CA ARG A 141 20.43 4.21 5.36
C ARG A 141 20.06 5.66 5.68
N VAL A 142 20.95 6.38 6.37
CA VAL A 142 20.79 7.80 6.72
C VAL A 142 21.79 8.59 5.87
N TRP A 143 21.29 9.21 4.80
CA TRP A 143 22.12 9.91 3.83
C TRP A 143 21.73 11.38 3.70
N ASP A 144 22.73 12.22 3.45
CA ASP A 144 22.56 13.65 3.22
C ASP A 144 22.75 13.99 1.74
N VAL A 145 21.98 14.96 1.25
CA VAL A 145 22.21 15.58 -0.05
C VAL A 145 23.12 16.78 0.13
N ALA A 146 24.31 16.72 -0.47
CA ALA A 146 25.18 17.88 -0.56
C ALA A 146 24.52 18.96 -1.43
N LEU A 147 24.21 20.10 -0.83
CA LEU A 147 23.74 21.28 -1.55
C LEU A 147 24.92 22.04 -2.17
N PRO A 148 24.72 22.76 -3.29
CA PRO A 148 25.76 23.61 -3.87
C PRO A 148 26.25 24.68 -2.87
N ASP A 149 27.53 25.06 -2.95
CA ASP A 149 28.15 26.13 -2.13
C ASP A 149 27.62 27.55 -2.44
N VAL A 150 26.58 27.65 -3.27
CA VAL A 150 25.94 28.92 -3.60
C VAL A 150 25.16 29.41 -2.37
N PRO A 151 25.45 30.61 -1.85
CA PRO A 151 24.74 31.13 -0.70
C PRO A 151 23.23 31.17 -0.97
N LYS A 152 22.44 30.63 -0.03
CA LYS A 152 20.98 30.69 -0.11
C LYS A 152 20.57 32.16 -0.25
N PRO A 153 19.83 32.54 -1.32
CA PRO A 153 19.39 33.91 -1.47
C PRO A 153 18.46 34.31 -0.30
N PRO A 154 18.35 35.62 0.02
CA PRO A 154 17.38 36.08 1.00
C PRO A 154 15.98 35.55 0.66
N VAL A 155 15.26 35.09 1.68
CA VAL A 155 13.87 34.67 1.49
C VAL A 155 13.05 35.92 1.19
N ILE A 156 12.43 35.94 0.00
CA ILE A 156 11.53 36.99 -0.43
C ILE A 156 10.14 36.37 -0.43
N ASP A 157 9.24 36.90 0.39
CA ASP A 157 7.87 36.43 0.42
C ASP A 157 7.20 36.71 -0.94
N PRO A 158 6.44 35.75 -1.49
CA PRO A 158 5.70 35.97 -2.72
C PRO A 158 4.75 37.16 -2.58
N VAL A 159 4.84 38.11 -3.51
CA VAL A 159 3.87 39.21 -3.61
C VAL A 159 2.64 38.67 -4.33
N LEU A 160 1.45 38.91 -3.76
CA LEU A 160 0.21 38.53 -4.42
C LEU A 160 0.08 39.26 -5.76
N PRO A 161 -0.38 38.56 -6.82
CA PRO A 161 -0.63 39.21 -8.11
C PRO A 161 -1.64 40.35 -7.98
N GLU A 162 -1.48 41.40 -8.78
CA GLU A 162 -2.46 42.48 -8.87
C GLU A 162 -3.79 41.96 -9.44
N ASP A 163 -4.89 42.62 -9.08
CA ASP A 163 -6.21 42.30 -9.61
C ASP A 163 -6.21 42.34 -11.15
N GLY A 164 -6.69 41.26 -11.78
CA GLY A 164 -6.72 41.13 -13.24
C GLY A 164 -5.43 40.57 -13.86
N SER A 165 -4.44 40.17 -13.05
CA SER A 165 -3.28 39.42 -13.53
C SER A 165 -3.71 38.12 -14.24
N PRO A 166 -2.97 37.67 -15.27
CA PRO A 166 -3.22 36.37 -15.91
C PRO A 166 -3.18 35.23 -14.88
N VAL A 167 -4.12 34.29 -15.00
CA VAL A 167 -4.20 33.10 -14.15
C VAL A 167 -4.03 31.85 -15.00
N MET A 168 -3.43 30.82 -14.42
CA MET A 168 -3.41 29.48 -15.01
C MET A 168 -4.45 28.59 -14.33
N LYS A 169 -5.12 27.75 -15.12
CA LYS A 169 -6.03 26.72 -14.64
C LYS A 169 -5.39 25.36 -14.81
N VAL A 170 -5.12 24.72 -13.69
CA VAL A 170 -4.46 23.41 -13.62
C VAL A 170 -5.44 22.40 -13.07
N LEU A 171 -5.67 21.33 -13.83
CA LEU A 171 -6.37 20.16 -13.32
C LEU A 171 -5.35 19.25 -12.62
N HIS A 172 -5.64 18.84 -11.38
CA HIS A 172 -4.85 17.85 -10.67
C HIS A 172 -5.67 16.57 -10.52
N LEU A 173 -5.19 15.49 -11.13
CA LEU A 173 -5.72 14.13 -11.01
C LEU A 173 -4.76 13.29 -10.16
N ALA A 174 -5.31 12.43 -9.30
CA ALA A 174 -4.54 11.55 -8.43
C ALA A 174 -5.40 10.34 -8.04
N ASP A 175 -4.77 9.20 -7.73
CA ASP A 175 -5.38 8.06 -7.03
C ASP A 175 -6.69 7.60 -7.70
N THR A 176 -6.67 7.50 -9.03
CA THR A 176 -7.88 7.15 -9.78
C THR A 176 -8.29 5.71 -9.60
N HIS A 177 -7.35 4.83 -9.25
CA HIS A 177 -7.51 3.38 -9.05
C HIS A 177 -8.61 2.80 -9.96
N PHE A 178 -8.29 2.69 -11.25
CA PHE A 178 -9.24 2.21 -12.23
C PHE A 178 -9.41 0.70 -12.10
N ASP A 179 -10.59 0.26 -11.68
CA ASP A 179 -10.96 -1.15 -11.70
C ASP A 179 -11.75 -1.51 -12.99
N PRO A 180 -11.12 -2.20 -13.96
CA PRO A 180 -11.80 -2.65 -15.16
C PRO A 180 -12.84 -3.76 -14.91
N TYR A 181 -12.84 -4.37 -13.72
CA TYR A 181 -13.71 -5.50 -13.38
C TYR A 181 -14.77 -5.16 -12.32
N TYR A 182 -14.89 -3.89 -11.92
CA TYR A 182 -15.93 -3.45 -10.99
C TYR A 182 -17.32 -3.82 -11.52
N LEU A 183 -18.12 -4.49 -10.69
CA LEU A 183 -19.43 -5.01 -11.06
C LEU A 183 -20.54 -4.48 -10.14
N PRO A 184 -21.44 -3.61 -10.61
CA PRO A 184 -22.59 -3.16 -9.84
C PRO A 184 -23.45 -4.33 -9.37
N GLY A 185 -23.86 -4.29 -8.11
CA GLY A 185 -24.66 -5.34 -7.49
C GLY A 185 -23.88 -6.59 -7.07
N SER A 186 -22.57 -6.64 -7.29
CA SER A 186 -21.70 -7.66 -6.68
C SER A 186 -21.55 -7.44 -5.17
N ASN A 187 -20.92 -8.38 -4.48
CA ASN A 187 -20.71 -8.24 -3.04
C ASN A 187 -19.61 -7.23 -2.74
N ALA A 188 -19.94 -6.22 -1.94
CA ALA A 188 -19.02 -5.21 -1.45
C ALA A 188 -18.63 -5.42 0.03
N GLU A 189 -19.17 -6.45 0.68
CA GLU A 189 -18.77 -6.95 2.01
C GLU A 189 -18.26 -8.40 1.86
N CYS A 190 -17.08 -8.54 1.25
CA CYS A 190 -16.52 -9.85 0.88
C CYS A 190 -15.49 -10.37 1.89
N ASP A 191 -15.21 -11.68 1.82
CA ASP A 191 -14.21 -12.33 2.67
C ASP A 191 -12.78 -11.83 2.35
N GLU A 192 -12.52 -11.41 1.10
CA GLU A 192 -11.33 -10.63 0.74
C GLU A 192 -11.46 -9.18 1.23
N LYS A 193 -11.42 -8.99 2.56
CA LYS A 193 -11.64 -7.71 3.24
C LYS A 193 -10.92 -6.50 2.63
N PHE A 194 -9.84 -6.69 1.88
CA PHE A 194 -9.02 -5.62 1.32
C PHE A 194 -9.49 -5.12 -0.05
N PHE A 195 -10.32 -5.88 -0.79
CA PHE A 195 -10.77 -5.50 -2.12
C PHE A 195 -11.97 -6.34 -2.56
N CYS A 196 -13.12 -5.69 -2.81
CA CYS A 196 -14.40 -6.30 -3.19
C CYS A 196 -14.98 -5.69 -4.48
N CYS A 197 -16.31 -5.75 -4.64
CA CYS A 197 -17.07 -5.18 -5.76
C CYS A 197 -16.78 -5.77 -7.14
N ARG A 198 -16.28 -7.02 -7.20
CA ARG A 198 -16.14 -7.77 -8.45
C ARG A 198 -17.01 -9.01 -8.46
N ALA A 199 -17.09 -9.66 -9.62
CA ALA A 199 -17.87 -10.89 -9.78
C ALA A 199 -17.41 -12.02 -8.84
N GLU A 200 -16.13 -12.05 -8.51
CA GLU A 200 -15.48 -13.02 -7.64
C GLU A 200 -15.64 -12.74 -6.14
N SER A 201 -16.17 -11.57 -5.74
CA SER A 201 -16.27 -11.12 -4.33
C SER A 201 -17.31 -11.90 -3.48
N GLY A 202 -17.73 -13.08 -3.93
CA GLY A 202 -18.68 -13.93 -3.22
C GLY A 202 -20.14 -13.54 -3.39
N VAL A 203 -20.99 -14.14 -2.54
CA VAL A 203 -22.45 -13.97 -2.60
C VAL A 203 -22.86 -12.74 -1.80
N VAL A 204 -23.81 -11.98 -2.34
CA VAL A 204 -24.48 -10.90 -1.61
C VAL A 204 -25.45 -11.52 -0.61
N GLU A 205 -25.09 -11.51 0.67
CA GLU A 205 -25.91 -12.08 1.75
C GLU A 205 -27.11 -11.19 2.08
N GLN A 206 -26.93 -9.86 2.09
CA GLN A 206 -27.98 -8.88 2.32
C GLN A 206 -28.05 -7.88 1.16
N PRO A 207 -29.25 -7.38 0.78
CA PRO A 207 -29.38 -6.40 -0.30
C PRO A 207 -28.52 -5.14 -0.14
N GLU A 208 -28.25 -4.72 1.08
CA GLU A 208 -27.36 -3.62 1.45
C GLU A 208 -25.87 -3.93 1.18
N ASP A 209 -25.50 -5.20 1.10
CA ASP A 209 -24.12 -5.60 0.82
C ASP A 209 -23.75 -5.43 -0.66
N ALA A 210 -24.75 -5.16 -1.52
CA ALA A 210 -24.59 -5.02 -2.95
C ALA A 210 -23.86 -3.72 -3.34
N ALA A 211 -22.83 -3.83 -4.17
CA ALA A 211 -22.01 -2.74 -4.68
C ALA A 211 -22.86 -1.71 -5.46
N GLY A 212 -22.66 -0.44 -5.16
CA GLY A 212 -23.32 0.66 -5.86
C GLY A 212 -22.97 0.74 -7.35
N LYS A 213 -23.81 1.42 -8.15
CA LYS A 213 -23.53 1.59 -9.59
C LYS A 213 -22.31 2.46 -9.85
N TRP A 214 -22.10 3.53 -9.08
CA TRP A 214 -21.07 4.53 -9.35
C TRP A 214 -19.80 4.34 -8.51
N GLY A 215 -19.67 3.21 -7.83
CA GLY A 215 -18.73 3.00 -6.74
C GLY A 215 -19.46 2.59 -5.46
N ASP A 216 -18.70 2.24 -4.44
CA ASP A 216 -19.17 1.86 -3.11
C ASP A 216 -18.30 2.55 -2.04
N TYR A 217 -18.81 2.70 -0.82
CA TYR A 217 -18.06 3.33 0.29
C TYR A 217 -17.16 2.35 1.06
N ARG A 218 -17.20 1.07 0.71
CA ARG A 218 -16.35 0.00 1.26
C ARG A 218 -15.07 -0.15 0.43
N ASN A 219 -14.38 -1.29 0.57
CA ASN A 219 -13.08 -1.55 -0.04
C ASN A 219 -13.22 -1.90 -1.53
N CYS A 220 -13.52 -0.89 -2.34
CA CYS A 220 -13.76 -1.01 -3.77
C CYS A 220 -13.15 0.18 -4.52
N ASP A 221 -12.67 -0.09 -5.73
CA ASP A 221 -12.05 0.92 -6.59
C ASP A 221 -12.99 1.45 -7.69
N ALA A 222 -12.52 2.42 -8.47
CA ALA A 222 -13.37 3.18 -9.37
C ALA A 222 -13.73 2.41 -10.65
N PRO A 223 -15.02 2.26 -11.00
CA PRO A 223 -15.40 1.73 -12.30
C PRO A 223 -15.10 2.71 -13.43
N GLU A 224 -14.92 2.18 -14.65
CA GLU A 224 -14.61 2.97 -15.85
C GLU A 224 -15.57 4.15 -16.05
N TRP A 225 -16.88 3.92 -15.91
CA TRP A 225 -17.89 4.95 -16.18
C TRP A 225 -17.88 6.08 -15.15
N LEU A 226 -17.40 5.86 -13.92
CA LEU A 226 -17.20 6.93 -12.93
C LEU A 226 -16.10 7.88 -13.43
N LEU A 227 -14.97 7.33 -13.85
CA LEU A 227 -13.84 8.11 -14.36
C LEU A 227 -14.22 8.85 -15.66
N GLN A 228 -14.91 8.18 -16.58
CA GLN A 228 -15.44 8.82 -17.78
C GLN A 228 -16.40 9.98 -17.47
N ALA A 229 -17.30 9.81 -16.49
CA ALA A 229 -18.21 10.87 -16.08
C ALA A 229 -17.48 12.06 -15.46
N LEU A 230 -16.44 11.81 -14.65
CA LEU A 230 -15.53 12.84 -14.13
C LEU A 230 -14.87 13.63 -15.27
N TYR A 231 -14.21 12.93 -16.19
CA TYR A 231 -13.50 13.58 -17.30
C TYR A 231 -14.44 14.31 -18.24
N GLN A 232 -15.62 13.74 -18.52
CA GLN A 232 -16.65 14.40 -19.30
C GLN A 232 -17.11 15.71 -18.65
N HIS A 233 -17.35 15.69 -17.33
CA HIS A 233 -17.77 16.88 -16.60
C HIS A 233 -16.69 17.97 -16.61
N VAL A 234 -15.44 17.60 -16.34
CA VAL A 234 -14.31 18.53 -16.36
C VAL A 234 -14.13 19.14 -17.75
N ASN A 235 -14.10 18.31 -18.80
CA ASN A 235 -14.02 18.80 -20.17
C ASN A 235 -15.18 19.76 -20.46
N ALA A 236 -16.44 19.38 -20.21
CA ALA A 236 -17.59 20.26 -20.48
C ALA A 236 -17.58 21.59 -19.69
N THR A 237 -16.96 21.62 -18.51
CA THR A 237 -16.95 22.78 -17.62
C THR A 237 -15.75 23.70 -17.86
N TYR A 238 -14.58 23.13 -18.15
CA TYR A 238 -13.30 23.83 -18.26
C TYR A 238 -12.67 23.59 -19.63
N GLN A 239 -12.90 24.53 -20.54
CA GLN A 239 -12.36 24.53 -21.90
C GLN A 239 -11.03 25.30 -22.00
N ASP A 240 -10.56 25.86 -20.89
CA ASP A 240 -9.38 26.74 -20.80
C ASP A 240 -8.36 26.22 -19.78
N LEU A 241 -8.21 24.90 -19.69
CA LEU A 241 -7.14 24.26 -18.91
C LEU A 241 -5.79 24.49 -19.60
N ASP A 242 -4.80 24.97 -18.85
CA ASP A 242 -3.44 25.17 -19.36
C ASP A 242 -2.65 23.86 -19.38
N PHE A 243 -2.80 23.03 -18.35
CA PHE A 243 -2.21 21.69 -18.26
C PHE A 243 -2.86 20.85 -17.17
N ILE A 244 -2.53 19.55 -17.17
CA ILE A 244 -2.95 18.56 -16.18
C ILE A 244 -1.71 18.07 -15.42
N ILE A 245 -1.78 18.06 -14.10
CA ILE A 245 -0.87 17.31 -13.23
C ILE A 245 -1.56 15.98 -12.91
N TRP A 246 -0.87 14.86 -13.08
CA TRP A 246 -1.44 13.54 -12.82
C TRP A 246 -0.50 12.69 -11.97
N THR A 247 -0.81 12.49 -10.69
CA THR A 247 0.16 11.95 -9.72
C THR A 247 0.12 10.44 -9.51
N GLY A 248 -0.33 9.67 -10.50
CA GLY A 248 -0.24 8.20 -10.48
C GLY A 248 -1.36 7.51 -9.68
N ASP A 249 -1.07 6.28 -9.24
CA ASP A 249 -1.99 5.38 -8.55
C ASP A 249 -3.24 5.04 -9.38
N LEU A 250 -2.95 4.35 -10.49
CA LEU A 250 -3.92 3.96 -11.51
C LEU A 250 -4.41 2.53 -11.33
N ILE A 251 -3.57 1.66 -10.76
CA ILE A 251 -3.83 0.23 -10.60
C ILE A 251 -4.73 0.00 -9.38
N PRO A 252 -5.74 -0.88 -9.45
CA PRO A 252 -6.60 -1.15 -8.31
C PRO A 252 -5.86 -1.89 -7.19
N HIS A 253 -6.41 -1.83 -5.97
CA HIS A 253 -5.83 -2.36 -4.73
C HIS A 253 -5.83 -3.90 -4.61
N ILE A 254 -6.04 -4.64 -5.70
CA ILE A 254 -5.97 -6.12 -5.72
C ILE A 254 -4.51 -6.62 -5.74
N VAL A 255 -3.70 -6.13 -4.80
CA VAL A 255 -2.22 -6.27 -4.76
C VAL A 255 -1.71 -7.70 -4.65
N TRP A 256 -2.58 -8.68 -4.41
CA TRP A 256 -2.27 -10.11 -4.35
C TRP A 256 -2.63 -10.86 -5.62
N ASN A 257 -3.16 -10.17 -6.63
CA ASN A 257 -3.50 -10.75 -7.92
C ASN A 257 -3.25 -9.72 -9.04
N THR A 258 -2.00 -9.26 -9.14
CA THR A 258 -1.54 -8.35 -10.19
C THR A 258 -0.57 -9.05 -11.14
N SER A 259 -0.30 -8.42 -12.28
CA SER A 259 0.77 -8.86 -13.19
C SER A 259 1.31 -7.65 -13.93
N ARG A 260 2.54 -7.76 -14.45
CA ARG A 260 3.12 -6.70 -15.28
C ARG A 260 2.23 -6.35 -16.47
N GLU A 261 1.74 -7.35 -17.18
CA GLU A 261 0.86 -7.17 -18.33
C GLU A 261 -0.47 -6.54 -17.94
N GLY A 262 -1.08 -6.98 -16.83
CA GLY A 262 -2.32 -6.42 -16.29
C GLY A 262 -2.17 -4.94 -15.89
N ASN A 263 -1.10 -4.59 -15.17
CA ASN A 263 -0.83 -3.20 -14.79
C ASN A 263 -0.63 -2.33 -16.04
N LEU A 264 0.13 -2.81 -17.03
CA LEU A 264 0.31 -2.09 -18.30
C LEU A 264 -1.01 -1.91 -19.07
N GLU A 265 -1.95 -2.84 -18.99
CA GLU A 265 -3.27 -2.71 -19.60
C GLU A 265 -4.11 -1.62 -18.91
N VAL A 266 -4.14 -1.61 -17.58
CA VAL A 266 -4.82 -0.55 -16.80
C VAL A 266 -4.20 0.81 -17.09
N ILE A 267 -2.86 0.94 -17.04
CA ILE A 267 -2.15 2.19 -17.36
C ILE A 267 -2.50 2.67 -18.77
N ARG A 268 -2.46 1.79 -19.79
CA ARG A 268 -2.79 2.17 -21.17
C ARG A 268 -4.24 2.63 -21.30
N SER A 269 -5.16 1.96 -20.60
CA SER A 269 -6.58 2.29 -20.62
C SER A 269 -6.85 3.63 -19.94
N SER A 270 -6.26 3.87 -18.78
CA SER A 270 -6.32 5.16 -18.07
C SER A 270 -5.73 6.30 -18.88
N VAL A 271 -4.54 6.11 -19.47
CA VAL A 271 -3.90 7.11 -20.34
C VAL A 271 -4.76 7.39 -21.56
N LYS A 272 -5.35 6.35 -22.15
CA LYS A 272 -6.26 6.51 -23.28
C LYS A 272 -7.50 7.31 -22.90
N MET A 273 -8.13 7.03 -21.76
CA MET A 273 -9.29 7.80 -21.28
C MET A 273 -8.92 9.28 -21.14
N VAL A 274 -7.84 9.60 -20.42
CA VAL A 274 -7.40 11.00 -20.23
C VAL A 274 -7.11 11.67 -21.59
N HIS A 275 -6.40 10.98 -22.50
CA HIS A 275 -6.09 11.51 -23.82
C HIS A 275 -7.34 11.77 -24.67
N ASP A 276 -8.32 10.87 -24.65
CA ASP A 276 -9.55 11.01 -25.44
C ASP A 276 -10.40 12.20 -24.95
N TYR A 277 -10.41 12.50 -23.64
CA TYR A 277 -11.14 13.63 -23.08
C TYR A 277 -10.38 14.96 -23.14
N PHE A 278 -9.05 14.93 -23.13
CA PHE A 278 -8.19 16.12 -23.12
C PHE A 278 -7.09 16.05 -24.19
N PRO A 279 -7.45 15.95 -25.50
CA PRO A 279 -6.48 15.66 -26.56
C PRO A 279 -5.45 16.78 -26.79
N ASP A 280 -5.83 18.02 -26.50
CA ASP A 280 -5.02 19.22 -26.76
C ASP A 280 -4.39 19.82 -25.49
N VAL A 281 -4.62 19.22 -24.31
CA VAL A 281 -4.10 19.72 -23.03
C VAL A 281 -2.85 18.93 -22.63
N PRO A 282 -1.70 19.59 -22.36
CA PRO A 282 -0.51 18.91 -21.88
C PRO A 282 -0.75 18.19 -20.55
N VAL A 283 -0.28 16.95 -20.43
CA VAL A 283 -0.37 16.14 -19.21
C VAL A 283 1.04 15.86 -18.67
N PHE A 284 1.25 16.15 -17.39
CA PHE A 284 2.50 15.90 -16.66
C PHE A 284 2.27 14.80 -15.61
N PRO A 285 2.57 13.53 -15.95
CA PRO A 285 2.37 12.43 -15.02
C PRO A 285 3.53 12.29 -14.02
N ALA A 286 3.21 11.73 -12.85
CA ALA A 286 4.15 11.11 -11.93
C ALA A 286 3.77 9.63 -11.73
N ILE A 287 4.72 8.83 -11.29
CA ILE A 287 4.53 7.41 -10.99
C ILE A 287 4.18 7.31 -9.51
N GLY A 288 3.02 6.76 -9.21
CA GLY A 288 2.58 6.36 -7.89
C GLY A 288 3.10 4.97 -7.52
N ASN A 289 2.76 4.51 -6.33
CA ASN A 289 3.33 3.30 -5.75
C ASN A 289 2.60 2.02 -6.21
N HIS A 290 1.41 2.15 -6.79
CA HIS A 290 0.62 1.06 -7.34
C HIS A 290 0.97 0.67 -8.79
N GLU A 291 1.75 1.48 -9.51
CA GLU A 291 2.07 1.21 -10.92
C GLU A 291 2.91 -0.06 -11.15
N SER A 292 3.81 -0.38 -10.21
CA SER A 292 4.72 -1.53 -10.32
C SER A 292 4.01 -2.87 -10.04
N HIS A 293 4.60 -3.94 -10.55
CA HIS A 293 4.26 -5.30 -10.12
C HIS A 293 5.53 -6.01 -9.63
N PRO A 294 5.56 -6.50 -8.37
CA PRO A 294 4.54 -6.32 -7.34
C PRO A 294 4.44 -4.84 -6.89
N VAL A 295 3.44 -4.50 -6.08
CA VAL A 295 3.24 -3.13 -5.56
C VAL A 295 4.48 -2.65 -4.80
N ASN A 296 4.85 -1.37 -4.95
CA ASN A 296 6.04 -0.74 -4.34
C ASN A 296 7.42 -1.32 -4.74
N ALA A 297 7.52 -2.02 -5.87
CA ALA A 297 8.73 -2.72 -6.33
C ALA A 297 9.68 -1.88 -7.18
#